data_AF-A0A7C5NDH2-F1
#
_entry.id   AF-A0A7C5NDH2-F1
#
_cell.length_a   1.000
_cell.length_b   1.000
_cell.length_c   1.000
_cell.angle_alpha   90.00
_cell.angle_beta   90.00
_cell.angle_gamma   90.00
#
_symmetry.space_group_name_H-M   'P 1'
#
loop_
_entity.id
_entity.type
_entity.pdbx_description
1 polymer ?
#
loop_
_entity_poly.entity_id
_entity_poly.type
_entity_poly.pdbx_seq_one_letter_code
_entity_poly.pdbx_strand_id
1 'polypeptide(L)'
;IVYSKYINFQRSNPVENAANGFASTNYKNSFTAKMPVDSLFYSLKALVPVTKAENSVGLDEVITSKNEKSGRYFLYRYWYEQNKIDPYAAYKNYMKYAIAVDKRYRSQFGYGFETDRGYTYLKYGMPSEVITRESEPTAPPYEIWFYDRIEQDDQRNIKFIFYIPSLAHNDYILLHSNCRGERNNPTWFYELYSKRNDSNVRNMKPDQIESFYNELKNSFDNNAVRLWEELK
;
A
#
# COMPACT_ATOMS: atom_id res chain seq x y z
N ILE A 1 -31.20 -32.52 27.74
CA ILE A 1 -29.74 -32.46 27.95
C ILE A 1 -29.19 -31.50 26.92
N VAL A 2 -28.72 -30.32 27.34
CA VAL A 2 -28.11 -29.33 26.44
C VAL A 2 -26.62 -29.60 26.40
N TYR A 3 -26.08 -29.91 25.22
CA TYR A 3 -24.65 -30.10 25.02
C TYR A 3 -24.00 -28.73 24.80
N SER A 4 -23.09 -28.31 25.69
CA SER A 4 -22.21 -27.17 25.45
C SER A 4 -20.88 -27.66 24.85
N LYS A 5 -20.52 -27.09 23.69
CA LYS A 5 -19.26 -27.36 23.00
C LYS A 5 -18.24 -26.32 23.44
N TYR A 6 -17.31 -26.70 24.32
CA TYR A 6 -16.18 -25.85 24.68
C TYR A 6 -15.15 -25.91 23.55
N ILE A 7 -14.92 -24.76 22.90
CA ILE A 7 -13.80 -24.58 21.98
C ILE A 7 -12.66 -24.02 22.82
N ASN A 8 -11.60 -24.80 23.01
CA ASN A 8 -10.37 -24.31 23.63
C ASN A 8 -9.73 -23.26 22.71
N PHE A 9 -9.92 -21.99 23.03
CA PHE A 9 -9.15 -20.90 22.43
C PHE A 9 -7.83 -20.77 23.20
N GLN A 10 -6.77 -21.35 22.67
CA GLN A 10 -5.42 -20.92 23.02
C GLN A 10 -5.11 -19.64 22.25
N ARG A 11 -4.91 -18.52 22.96
CA ARG A 11 -4.23 -17.37 22.39
C ARG A 11 -2.75 -17.74 22.29
N SER A 12 -2.33 -18.31 21.17
CA SER A 12 -0.90 -18.41 20.89
C SER A 12 -0.38 -16.99 20.70
N ASN A 13 0.54 -16.55 21.55
CA ASN A 13 1.28 -15.32 21.33
C ASN A 13 2.44 -15.67 20.39
N PRO A 14 2.33 -15.43 19.07
CA PRO A 14 3.36 -15.85 18.12
C PRO A 14 4.71 -15.20 18.42
N VAL A 15 4.73 -14.02 19.04
CA VAL A 15 5.94 -13.33 19.49
C VAL A 15 6.65 -14.08 20.63
N GLU A 16 5.90 -14.64 21.57
CA GLU A 16 6.43 -15.36 22.73
C GLU A 16 6.95 -16.75 22.31
N ASN A 17 6.27 -17.41 21.37
CA ASN A 17 6.73 -18.66 20.77
C ASN A 17 7.91 -18.47 19.79
N ALA A 18 7.98 -17.33 19.10
CA ALA A 18 9.12 -16.96 18.26
C ALA A 18 10.34 -16.48 19.06
N ALA A 19 10.24 -16.34 20.39
CA ALA A 19 11.35 -15.95 21.26
C ALA A 19 12.31 -17.11 21.58
N ASN A 20 12.10 -18.31 21.02
CA ASN A 20 13.01 -19.44 21.16
C ASN A 20 14.11 -19.43 20.09
N GLY A 21 15.35 -19.22 20.55
CA GLY A 21 16.58 -19.63 19.86
C GLY A 21 17.28 -18.54 19.03
N PHE A 22 18.41 -18.04 19.55
CA PHE A 22 19.42 -17.19 18.90
C PHE A 22 19.06 -15.71 18.61
N ALA A 23 17.92 -15.39 18.02
CA ALA A 23 17.60 -14.00 17.67
C ALA A 23 17.15 -13.15 18.88
N SER A 24 16.47 -13.76 19.85
CA SER A 24 15.92 -13.07 21.04
C SER A 24 16.99 -12.60 22.03
N THR A 25 18.18 -13.22 22.02
CA THR A 25 19.33 -12.80 22.83
C THR A 25 20.20 -11.77 22.13
N ASN A 26 20.26 -11.76 20.79
CA ASN A 26 21.17 -10.91 20.03
C ASN A 26 20.65 -9.48 19.81
N TYR A 27 19.32 -9.27 19.78
CA TYR A 27 18.78 -7.91 19.55
C TYR A 27 19.21 -6.90 20.62
N LYS A 28 19.51 -7.36 21.86
CA LYS A 28 19.98 -6.51 22.97
C LYS A 28 21.32 -5.83 22.71
N ASN A 29 22.15 -6.42 21.84
CA ASN A 29 23.43 -5.84 21.40
C ASN A 29 23.35 -5.24 19.98
N SER A 30 22.14 -5.17 19.41
CA SER A 30 21.93 -4.71 18.04
C SER A 30 21.60 -3.21 17.96
N PHE A 31 21.50 -2.69 16.74
CA PHE A 31 21.07 -1.31 16.48
C PHE A 31 19.66 -1.00 17.02
N THR A 32 18.78 -2.01 17.15
CA THR A 32 17.44 -1.78 17.67
C THR A 32 17.40 -1.62 19.18
N ALA A 33 18.45 -2.01 19.93
CA ALA A 33 18.46 -1.91 21.40
C ALA A 33 18.44 -0.46 21.89
N LYS A 34 19.17 0.43 21.21
CA LYS A 34 19.34 1.85 21.59
C LYS A 34 18.45 2.81 20.77
N MET A 35 17.59 2.28 19.91
CA MET A 35 16.74 3.09 19.05
C MET A 35 15.66 3.83 19.88
N PRO A 36 15.40 5.13 19.66
CA PRO A 36 14.26 5.80 20.28
C PRO A 36 12.94 5.09 19.95
N VAL A 37 11.99 5.08 20.88
CA VAL A 37 10.72 4.36 20.73
C VAL A 37 9.92 4.86 19.53
N ASP A 38 9.88 6.18 19.31
CA ASP A 38 9.18 6.75 18.15
C ASP A 38 9.81 6.32 16.83
N SER A 39 11.15 6.32 16.75
CA SER A 39 11.88 5.84 15.57
C SER A 39 11.68 4.35 15.32
N LEU A 40 11.53 3.55 16.38
CA LEU A 40 11.22 2.13 16.30
C LEU A 40 9.86 1.91 15.64
N PHE A 41 8.80 2.55 16.15
CA PHE A 41 7.46 2.37 15.60
C PHE A 41 7.28 3.03 14.23
N TYR A 42 7.95 4.14 13.96
CA TYR A 42 8.05 4.70 12.61
C TYR A 42 8.65 3.67 11.63
N SER A 43 9.75 3.03 12.02
CA SER A 43 10.42 2.02 11.19
C SER A 43 9.56 0.78 10.98
N LEU A 44 8.86 0.30 12.03
CA LEU A 44 7.96 -0.85 11.93
C LEU A 44 6.78 -0.57 11.00
N LYS A 45 6.15 0.61 11.12
CA LYS A 45 5.08 1.03 10.20
C LYS A 45 5.57 1.11 8.75
N ALA A 46 6.79 1.62 8.54
CA ALA A 46 7.40 1.65 7.23
C ALA A 46 7.63 0.26 6.64
N LEU A 47 7.71 -0.82 7.44
CA LEU A 47 7.83 -2.19 6.92
C LEU A 47 6.52 -2.77 6.39
N VAL A 48 5.36 -2.21 6.76
CA VAL A 48 4.04 -2.77 6.42
C VAL A 48 3.88 -3.05 4.92
N PRO A 49 4.26 -2.15 3.98
CA PRO A 49 4.06 -2.38 2.55
C PRO A 49 4.94 -3.49 1.96
N VAL A 50 6.09 -3.78 2.57
CA VAL A 50 7.10 -4.72 2.05
C VAL A 50 7.17 -6.02 2.85
N THR A 51 6.36 -6.15 3.89
CA THR A 51 6.31 -7.36 4.73
C THR A 51 5.45 -8.41 4.05
N LYS A 52 6.00 -9.62 3.87
CA LYS A 52 5.27 -10.76 3.31
C LYS A 52 4.13 -11.19 4.23
N ALA A 53 3.10 -11.83 3.66
CA ALA A 53 1.91 -12.31 4.38
C ALA A 53 2.22 -13.21 5.60
N GLU A 54 3.31 -13.98 5.54
CA GLU A 54 3.76 -14.83 6.65
C GLU A 54 4.15 -14.04 7.93
N ASN A 55 4.60 -12.80 7.78
CA ASN A 55 5.07 -11.95 8.87
C ASN A 55 4.13 -10.75 9.16
N SER A 56 3.11 -10.51 8.32
CA SER A 56 2.26 -9.32 8.43
C SER A 56 1.43 -9.30 9.72
N VAL A 57 0.83 -10.43 10.10
CA VAL A 57 0.04 -10.54 11.35
C VAL A 57 0.89 -10.21 12.57
N GLY A 58 2.13 -10.72 12.62
CA GLY A 58 3.06 -10.44 13.71
C GLY A 58 3.50 -8.97 13.74
N LEU A 59 3.71 -8.35 12.58
CA LEU A 59 4.02 -6.92 12.48
C LEU A 59 2.85 -6.07 13.00
N ASP A 60 1.64 -6.38 12.56
CA ASP A 60 0.43 -5.64 12.93
C ASP A 60 0.15 -5.73 14.44
N GLU A 61 0.32 -6.92 15.04
CA GLU A 61 0.18 -7.13 16.48
C GLU A 61 1.21 -6.28 17.26
N VAL A 62 2.46 -6.27 16.81
CA VAL A 62 3.53 -5.50 17.44
C VAL A 62 3.28 -3.99 17.34
N ILE A 63 2.84 -3.50 16.18
CA ILE A 63 2.50 -2.08 15.98
C ILE A 63 1.31 -1.68 16.85
N THR A 64 0.27 -2.52 16.88
CA THR A 64 -0.99 -2.23 17.60
C THR A 64 -0.80 -2.27 19.11
N SER A 65 -0.12 -3.30 19.63
CA SER A 65 0.16 -3.44 21.06
C SER A 65 1.15 -2.41 21.58
N LYS A 66 1.91 -1.75 20.68
CA LYS A 66 3.02 -0.84 21.00
C LYS A 66 4.03 -1.46 21.98
N ASN A 67 4.20 -2.78 21.94
CA ASN A 67 5.13 -3.47 22.80
C ASN A 67 6.57 -3.25 22.32
N GLU A 68 7.31 -2.40 23.02
CA GLU A 68 8.68 -2.03 22.64
C GLU A 68 9.62 -3.22 22.49
N LYS A 69 9.61 -4.16 23.46
CA LYS A 69 10.51 -5.33 23.42
C LYS A 69 10.25 -6.17 22.17
N SER A 70 8.98 -6.40 21.88
CA SER A 70 8.53 -7.15 20.70
C SER A 70 8.86 -6.41 19.41
N GLY A 71 8.70 -5.07 19.39
CA GLY A 71 9.08 -4.21 18.27
C GLY A 71 10.56 -4.24 17.96
N ARG A 72 11.42 -4.10 18.98
CA ARG A 72 12.87 -4.16 18.81
C ARG A 72 13.32 -5.52 18.29
N TYR A 73 12.70 -6.59 18.79
CA TYR A 73 12.95 -7.95 18.34
C TYR A 73 12.52 -8.14 16.88
N PHE A 74 11.28 -7.79 16.54
CA PHE A 74 10.72 -7.93 15.20
C PHE A 74 11.57 -7.18 14.17
N LEU A 75 11.87 -5.89 14.43
CA LEU A 75 12.66 -5.07 13.51
C LEU A 75 14.06 -5.66 13.30
N TYR A 76 14.74 -6.09 14.38
CA TYR A 76 16.06 -6.71 14.26
C TYR A 76 16.01 -8.00 13.45
N ARG A 77 15.08 -8.90 13.80
CA ARG A 77 14.91 -10.18 13.13
C ARG A 77 14.66 -10.01 11.63
N TYR A 78 13.75 -9.11 11.26
CA TYR A 78 13.42 -8.83 9.86
C TYR A 78 14.67 -8.48 9.05
N TRP A 79 15.50 -7.57 9.55
CA TRP A 79 16.73 -7.16 8.85
C TRP A 79 17.85 -8.19 8.92
N TYR A 80 17.91 -8.98 9.99
CA TYR A 80 18.87 -10.07 10.12
C TYR A 80 18.61 -11.20 9.10
N GLU A 81 17.34 -11.51 8.83
CA GLU A 81 16.95 -12.48 7.81
C GLU A 81 17.38 -12.03 6.39
N GLN A 82 17.37 -10.71 6.13
CA GLN A 82 17.80 -10.14 4.84
C GLN A 82 19.32 -10.00 4.71
N ASN A 83 20.01 -9.65 5.80
CA ASN A 83 21.46 -9.53 5.83
C ASN A 83 22.01 -10.00 7.18
N LYS A 84 22.46 -11.25 7.23
CA LYS A 84 23.01 -11.88 8.44
C LYS A 84 24.33 -11.25 8.90
N ILE A 85 25.06 -10.59 7.99
CA ILE A 85 26.38 -9.99 8.25
C ILE A 85 26.22 -8.58 8.84
N ASP A 86 25.43 -7.74 8.18
CA ASP A 86 25.18 -6.36 8.62
C ASP A 86 23.68 -5.99 8.47
N PRO A 87 22.84 -6.39 9.44
CA PRO A 87 21.42 -6.03 9.47
C PRO A 87 21.20 -4.52 9.50
N TYR A 88 22.12 -3.77 10.13
CA TYR A 88 21.99 -2.31 10.28
C TYR A 88 22.22 -1.59 8.95
N ALA A 89 23.16 -2.06 8.11
CA ALA A 89 23.33 -1.53 6.76
C ALA A 89 22.07 -1.75 5.90
N ALA A 90 21.47 -2.95 5.95
CA ALA A 90 20.23 -3.23 5.22
C ALA A 90 19.08 -2.32 5.68
N TYR A 91 18.87 -2.22 7.00
CA TYR A 91 17.92 -1.30 7.61
C TYR A 91 18.13 0.15 7.15
N LYS A 92 19.36 0.67 7.24
CA LYS A 92 19.68 2.05 6.84
C LYS A 92 19.36 2.29 5.37
N ASN A 93 19.70 1.36 4.49
CA ASN A 93 19.46 1.51 3.06
C ASN A 93 17.96 1.57 2.75
N TYR A 94 17.18 0.69 3.37
CA TYR A 94 15.73 0.74 3.25
C TYR A 94 15.12 2.02 3.82
N MET A 95 15.51 2.41 5.03
CA MET A 95 14.91 3.58 5.67
C MET A 95 15.22 4.89 4.94
N LYS A 96 16.35 5.00 4.23
CA LYS A 96 16.59 6.13 3.31
C LYS A 96 15.49 6.24 2.25
N TYR A 97 15.09 5.11 1.67
CA TYR A 97 14.01 5.05 0.70
C TYR A 97 12.65 5.34 1.34
N ALA A 98 12.33 4.70 2.47
CA ALA A 98 11.07 4.95 3.19
C ALA A 98 10.90 6.40 3.65
N ILE A 99 11.96 7.05 4.12
CA ILE A 99 11.93 8.48 4.49
C ILE A 99 11.70 9.36 3.25
N ALA A 100 12.25 9.00 2.09
CA ALA A 100 12.01 9.74 0.85
C ALA A 100 10.53 9.63 0.42
N VAL A 101 9.95 8.42 0.52
CA VAL A 101 8.52 8.20 0.25
C VAL A 101 7.64 8.93 1.26
N ASP A 102 7.99 8.86 2.56
CA ASP A 102 7.30 9.58 3.63
C ASP A 102 7.22 11.08 3.34
N LYS A 103 8.31 11.69 2.88
CA LYS A 103 8.35 13.12 2.51
C LYS A 103 7.53 13.40 1.25
N ARG A 104 7.62 12.55 0.23
CA ARG A 104 6.95 12.75 -1.06
C ARG A 104 5.43 12.68 -0.95
N TYR A 105 4.91 11.78 -0.13
CA TYR A 105 3.49 11.52 0.01
C TYR A 105 2.94 11.91 1.38
N ARG A 106 3.64 12.77 2.14
CA ARG A 106 3.22 13.21 3.48
C ARG A 106 1.78 13.74 3.42
N SER A 107 0.95 13.18 4.30
CA SER A 107 -0.43 13.59 4.53
C SER A 107 -0.57 14.30 5.87
N GLN A 108 -1.66 15.04 6.06
CA GLN A 108 -2.05 15.59 7.37
C GLN A 108 -2.48 14.48 8.36
N PHE A 109 -2.88 13.31 7.85
CA PHE A 109 -3.46 12.22 8.65
C PHE A 109 -2.44 11.15 9.07
N GLY A 110 -1.20 11.22 8.58
CA GLY A 110 -0.19 10.21 8.92
C GLY A 110 1.13 10.33 8.16
N TYR A 111 1.91 9.27 8.22
CA TYR A 111 3.15 9.16 7.45
C TYR A 111 2.85 9.00 5.96
N GLY A 112 3.69 9.53 5.09
CA GLY A 112 3.45 9.49 3.66
C GLY A 112 3.43 8.08 3.10
N PHE A 113 4.21 7.16 3.67
CA PHE A 113 4.13 5.74 3.33
C PHE A 113 2.86 5.03 3.83
N GLU A 114 2.06 5.66 4.70
CA GLU A 114 0.75 5.15 5.13
C GLU A 114 -0.37 5.57 4.17
N THR A 115 -0.10 6.50 3.24
CA THR A 115 -1.05 6.82 2.16
C THR A 115 -1.05 5.71 1.10
N ASP A 116 -2.15 5.56 0.36
CA ASP A 116 -2.24 4.51 -0.67
C ASP A 116 -1.16 4.66 -1.76
N ARG A 117 -0.81 5.89 -2.13
CA ARG A 117 0.28 6.17 -3.07
C ARG A 117 1.64 5.83 -2.47
N GLY A 118 1.92 6.25 -1.24
CA GLY A 118 3.19 5.94 -0.58
C GLY A 118 3.36 4.45 -0.27
N TYR A 119 2.28 3.79 0.12
CA TYR A 119 2.21 2.33 0.29
C TYR A 119 2.56 1.63 -1.01
N THR A 120 1.89 1.99 -2.12
CA THR A 120 2.14 1.44 -3.46
C THR A 120 3.58 1.66 -3.90
N TYR A 121 4.11 2.88 -3.71
CA TYR A 121 5.48 3.24 -4.09
C TYR A 121 6.54 2.48 -3.26
N LEU A 122 6.28 2.25 -1.97
CA LEU A 122 7.18 1.42 -1.14
C LEU A 122 7.13 -0.04 -1.55
N LYS A 123 5.93 -0.57 -1.82
CA LYS A 123 5.70 -1.97 -2.13
C LYS A 123 6.25 -2.35 -3.50
N TYR A 124 5.95 -1.56 -4.53
CA TYR A 124 6.25 -1.91 -5.92
C TYR A 124 7.36 -1.08 -6.57
N GLY A 125 7.83 -0.02 -5.89
CA GLY A 125 8.82 0.88 -6.44
C GLY A 125 8.22 2.01 -7.28
N MET A 126 9.09 2.70 -8.01
CA MET A 126 8.70 3.77 -8.91
C MET A 126 7.90 3.21 -10.10
N PRO A 127 6.74 3.80 -10.44
CA PRO A 127 6.01 3.43 -11.65
C PRO A 127 6.80 3.79 -12.91
N SER A 128 6.60 3.02 -13.99
CA SER A 128 7.13 3.31 -15.33
C SER A 128 6.59 4.65 -15.86
N GLU A 129 5.30 4.90 -15.63
CA GLU A 129 4.61 6.11 -16.09
C GLU A 129 3.57 6.55 -15.06
N VAL A 130 3.37 7.86 -14.95
CA VAL A 130 2.30 8.46 -14.15
C VAL A 130 1.55 9.45 -15.02
N ILE A 131 0.25 9.22 -15.19
CA ILE A 131 -0.67 10.19 -15.79
C ILE A 131 -1.42 10.89 -14.68
N THR A 132 -1.26 12.20 -14.57
CA THR A 132 -1.98 13.04 -13.60
C THR A 132 -3.05 13.86 -14.29
N ARG A 133 -4.24 13.90 -13.68
CA ARG A 133 -5.39 14.70 -14.11
C ARG A 133 -5.91 15.49 -12.93
N GLU A 134 -5.45 16.73 -12.80
CA GLU A 134 -5.83 17.61 -11.68
C GLU A 134 -7.14 18.35 -11.94
N SER A 135 -7.43 18.66 -13.20
CA SER A 135 -8.59 19.44 -13.60
C SER A 135 -9.28 18.76 -14.78
N GLU A 136 -10.24 17.90 -14.46
CA GLU A 136 -11.16 17.33 -15.42
C GLU A 136 -12.60 17.78 -15.07
N PRO A 137 -13.41 18.26 -16.03
CA PRO A 137 -14.76 18.75 -15.71
C PRO A 137 -15.67 17.69 -15.07
N THR A 138 -15.53 16.45 -15.51
CA THR A 138 -16.44 15.34 -15.21
C THR A 138 -15.93 14.41 -14.10
N ALA A 139 -14.68 14.57 -13.66
CA ALA A 139 -14.05 13.75 -12.63
C ALA A 139 -13.36 14.60 -11.54
N PRO A 140 -13.24 14.10 -10.30
CA PRO A 140 -12.31 14.68 -9.34
C PRO A 140 -10.85 14.43 -9.77
N PRO A 141 -9.85 15.07 -9.14
CA PRO A 141 -8.45 14.79 -9.44
C PRO A 141 -8.10 13.30 -9.30
N TYR A 142 -7.36 12.75 -10.25
CA TYR A 142 -6.89 11.37 -10.23
C TYR A 142 -5.50 11.20 -10.87
N GLU A 143 -4.84 10.11 -10.49
CA GLU A 143 -3.57 9.66 -11.03
C GLU A 143 -3.71 8.20 -11.50
N ILE A 144 -3.12 7.89 -12.65
CA ILE A 144 -2.97 6.53 -13.13
C ILE A 144 -1.49 6.21 -13.15
N TRP A 145 -1.09 5.19 -12.39
CA TRP A 145 0.29 4.72 -12.32
C TRP A 145 0.42 3.42 -13.10
N PHE A 146 1.40 3.36 -14.00
CA PHE A 146 1.67 2.20 -14.83
C PHE A 146 2.96 1.53 -14.39
N TYR A 147 2.95 0.20 -14.38
CA TYR A 147 4.10 -0.65 -14.14
C TYR A 147 4.20 -1.67 -15.27
N ASP A 148 5.25 -1.59 -16.08
CA ASP A 148 5.49 -2.59 -17.14
C ASP A 148 5.69 -3.98 -16.54
N ARG A 149 6.38 -4.02 -15.39
CA ARG A 149 6.62 -5.23 -14.61
C ARG A 149 6.69 -4.92 -13.12
N ILE A 150 6.10 -5.82 -12.33
CA ILE A 150 6.24 -5.88 -10.87
C ILE A 150 7.03 -7.14 -10.52
N GLU A 151 8.19 -6.97 -9.91
CA GLU A 151 9.17 -8.06 -9.69
C GLU A 151 8.71 -9.10 -8.67
N GLN A 152 7.90 -8.73 -7.68
CA GLN A 152 7.51 -9.62 -6.57
C GLN A 152 6.73 -10.85 -7.04
N ASP A 153 5.84 -10.67 -8.03
CA ASP A 153 4.89 -11.69 -8.52
C ASP A 153 4.96 -11.88 -10.05
N ASP A 154 6.02 -11.37 -10.69
CA ASP A 154 6.23 -11.37 -12.16
C ASP A 154 5.00 -10.91 -12.96
N GLN A 155 4.29 -9.90 -12.45
CA GLN A 155 3.13 -9.34 -13.12
C GLN A 155 3.55 -8.28 -14.12
N ARG A 156 2.80 -8.15 -15.21
CA ARG A 156 3.09 -7.17 -16.26
C ARG A 156 1.88 -6.32 -16.55
N ASN A 157 2.13 -5.12 -17.08
CA ASN A 157 1.09 -4.16 -17.46
C ASN A 157 0.13 -3.84 -16.31
N ILE A 158 0.70 -3.66 -15.12
CA ILE A 158 -0.06 -3.34 -13.93
C ILE A 158 -0.38 -1.85 -13.90
N LYS A 159 -1.60 -1.54 -13.47
CA LYS A 159 -2.13 -0.20 -13.42
C LYS A 159 -2.82 0.02 -12.08
N PHE A 160 -2.57 1.18 -11.49
CA PHE A 160 -3.25 1.65 -10.30
C PHE A 160 -3.93 2.98 -10.62
N ILE A 161 -5.16 3.15 -10.15
CA ILE A 161 -5.91 4.40 -10.24
C ILE A 161 -6.08 4.93 -8.83
N PHE A 162 -5.53 6.12 -8.58
CA PHE A 162 -5.73 6.84 -7.35
C PHE A 162 -6.58 8.07 -7.60
N TYR A 163 -7.45 8.45 -6.67
CA TYR A 163 -8.30 9.64 -6.83
C TYR A 163 -8.56 10.35 -5.51
N ILE A 164 -8.95 11.61 -5.60
CA ILE A 164 -9.40 12.42 -4.46
C ILE A 164 -10.93 12.37 -4.38
N PRO A 165 -11.54 11.60 -3.46
CA PRO A 165 -12.99 11.38 -3.44
C PRO A 165 -13.79 12.61 -3.01
N SER A 166 -13.16 13.51 -2.26
CA SER A 166 -13.77 14.74 -1.75
C SER A 166 -12.70 15.77 -1.42
N LEU A 167 -13.05 17.05 -1.48
CA LEU A 167 -12.15 18.15 -1.09
C LEU A 167 -11.71 18.10 0.38
N ALA A 168 -12.44 17.39 1.24
CA ALA A 168 -12.08 17.21 2.65
C ALA A 168 -10.97 16.18 2.86
N HIS A 169 -10.90 15.16 1.99
CA HIS A 169 -9.78 14.23 1.91
C HIS A 169 -8.79 14.79 0.91
N ASN A 170 -7.87 15.66 1.34
CA ASN A 170 -6.83 16.20 0.45
C ASN A 170 -5.72 15.18 0.13
N ASP A 171 -6.09 13.91 0.02
CA ASP A 171 -5.20 12.78 -0.24
C ASP A 171 -5.81 11.85 -1.29
N TYR A 172 -4.94 11.30 -2.12
CA TYR A 172 -5.28 10.32 -3.12
C TYR A 172 -5.46 8.95 -2.46
N ILE A 173 -6.61 8.33 -2.69
CA ILE A 173 -6.91 6.95 -2.26
C ILE A 173 -6.94 6.02 -3.47
N LEU A 174 -6.61 4.74 -3.26
CA LEU A 174 -6.67 3.70 -4.27
C LEU A 174 -8.13 3.41 -4.64
N LEU A 175 -8.47 3.73 -5.87
CA LEU A 175 -9.78 3.45 -6.45
C LEU A 175 -9.83 2.05 -7.05
N HIS A 176 -8.80 1.68 -7.81
CA HIS A 176 -8.74 0.43 -8.57
C HIS A 176 -7.31 0.02 -8.90
N SER A 177 -7.07 -1.28 -8.96
CA SER A 177 -5.88 -1.88 -9.53
C SER A 177 -6.21 -3.23 -10.20
N ASN A 178 -5.46 -3.56 -11.25
CA ASN A 178 -5.41 -4.91 -11.81
C ASN A 178 -4.27 -5.76 -11.21
N CYS A 179 -3.50 -5.21 -10.26
CA CYS A 179 -2.49 -5.95 -9.49
C CYS A 179 -3.15 -7.01 -8.61
N ARG A 180 -2.58 -8.21 -8.56
CA ARG A 180 -3.11 -9.26 -7.68
C ARG A 180 -2.88 -8.88 -6.21
N GLY A 181 -3.88 -9.14 -5.38
CA GLY A 181 -3.82 -8.84 -3.95
C GLY A 181 -4.09 -7.37 -3.60
N GLU A 182 -4.34 -6.52 -4.59
CA GLU A 182 -4.72 -5.12 -4.40
C GLU A 182 -6.23 -4.91 -4.60
N ARG A 183 -6.72 -3.72 -4.28
CA ARG A 183 -8.15 -3.38 -4.47
C ARG A 183 -8.51 -3.47 -5.95
N ASN A 184 -9.32 -4.46 -6.31
CA ASN A 184 -9.95 -4.56 -7.61
C ASN A 184 -11.40 -4.08 -7.53
N ASN A 185 -11.68 -2.94 -8.17
CA ASN A 185 -13.01 -2.33 -8.22
C ASN A 185 -13.53 -2.33 -9.67
N PRO A 186 -14.30 -3.33 -10.12
CA PRO A 186 -14.77 -3.38 -11.51
C PRO A 186 -15.65 -2.20 -11.92
N THR A 187 -16.24 -1.50 -10.95
CA THR A 187 -17.11 -0.32 -11.13
C THR A 187 -16.38 1.00 -10.91
N TRP A 188 -15.05 0.99 -10.87
CA TRP A 188 -14.22 2.17 -10.58
C TRP A 188 -14.57 3.39 -11.42
N PHE A 189 -14.92 3.15 -12.69
CA PHE A 189 -15.28 4.19 -13.61
C PHE A 189 -16.49 4.97 -13.11
N TYR A 190 -17.60 4.27 -12.85
CA TYR A 190 -18.80 4.89 -12.33
C TYR A 190 -18.52 5.63 -11.02
N GLU A 191 -17.69 5.06 -10.13
CA GLU A 191 -17.30 5.73 -8.89
C GLU A 191 -16.54 7.04 -9.14
N LEU A 192 -15.62 7.07 -10.11
CA LEU A 192 -14.84 8.25 -10.47
C LEU A 192 -15.72 9.37 -11.06
N TYR A 193 -16.65 9.02 -11.95
CA TYR A 193 -17.45 9.98 -12.71
C TYR A 193 -18.86 10.25 -12.13
N SER A 194 -19.31 9.51 -11.11
CA SER A 194 -20.67 9.64 -10.55
C SER A 194 -20.90 10.89 -9.68
N LYS A 195 -19.85 11.49 -9.13
CA LYS A 195 -19.97 12.45 -8.01
C LYS A 195 -19.90 13.93 -8.39
N ARG A 196 -19.71 14.29 -9.66
CA ARG A 196 -19.80 15.70 -10.10
C ARG A 196 -21.08 15.93 -10.89
N ASN A 197 -21.89 16.90 -10.43
CA ASN A 197 -23.04 17.46 -11.14
C ASN A 197 -22.54 18.19 -12.41
N ASP A 198 -22.05 17.45 -13.41
CA ASP A 198 -21.85 18.01 -14.74
C ASP A 198 -23.13 17.78 -15.56
N SER A 199 -23.74 18.89 -15.95
CA SER A 199 -24.86 18.96 -16.90
C SER A 199 -24.58 18.14 -18.17
N ASN A 200 -23.31 18.02 -18.58
CA ASN A 200 -22.91 17.32 -19.80
C ASN A 200 -23.03 15.80 -19.68
N VAL A 201 -22.69 15.19 -18.53
CA VAL A 201 -22.87 13.74 -18.31
C VAL A 201 -24.35 13.40 -18.10
N ARG A 202 -25.12 14.32 -17.49
CA ARG A 202 -26.60 14.21 -17.41
C ARG A 202 -27.28 14.21 -18.77
N ASN A 203 -26.66 14.83 -19.78
CA ASN A 203 -27.22 14.96 -21.14
C ASN A 203 -26.74 13.87 -22.10
N MET A 204 -25.75 13.04 -21.71
CA MET A 204 -25.37 11.87 -22.51
C MET A 204 -26.45 10.81 -22.43
N LYS A 205 -26.81 10.23 -23.58
CA LYS A 205 -27.74 9.10 -23.59
C LYS A 205 -27.06 7.85 -23.01
N PRO A 206 -27.78 6.94 -22.34
CA PRO A 206 -27.21 5.76 -21.70
C PRO A 206 -26.24 4.94 -22.57
N ASP A 207 -26.54 4.82 -23.86
CA ASP A 207 -25.75 4.16 -24.90
C ASP A 207 -24.41 4.86 -25.19
N GLN A 208 -24.37 6.19 -25.19
CA GLN A 208 -23.14 6.95 -25.39
C GLN A 208 -22.22 6.82 -24.17
N ILE A 209 -22.82 6.85 -22.97
CA ILE A 209 -22.07 6.65 -21.74
C ILE A 209 -21.50 5.22 -21.73
N GLU A 210 -22.26 4.22 -22.16
CA GLU A 210 -21.80 2.83 -22.25
C GLU A 210 -20.72 2.58 -23.31
N SER A 211 -20.78 3.25 -24.47
CA SER A 211 -19.70 3.22 -25.45
C SER A 211 -18.40 3.82 -24.89
N PHE A 212 -18.50 4.99 -24.24
CA PHE A 212 -17.36 5.65 -23.60
C PHE A 212 -16.78 4.81 -22.44
N TYR A 213 -17.64 4.18 -21.64
CA TYR A 213 -17.23 3.24 -20.59
C TYR A 213 -16.41 2.09 -21.16
N ASN A 214 -16.89 1.48 -22.25
CA ASN A 214 -16.20 0.37 -22.88
C ASN A 214 -14.88 0.80 -23.50
N GLU A 215 -14.81 1.97 -24.12
CA GLU A 215 -13.58 2.49 -24.71
C GLU A 215 -12.48 2.74 -23.66
N LEU A 216 -12.83 3.43 -22.57
CA LEU A 216 -11.86 3.74 -21.51
C LEU A 216 -11.44 2.52 -20.71
N LYS A 217 -12.39 1.60 -20.45
CA LYS A 217 -12.08 0.31 -19.83
C LYS A 217 -11.20 -0.54 -20.74
N ASN A 218 -11.50 -0.64 -22.03
CA ASN A 218 -10.68 -1.35 -23.00
C ASN A 218 -9.28 -0.72 -23.13
N SER A 219 -9.16 0.61 -23.01
CA SER A 219 -7.88 1.31 -22.96
C SER A 219 -7.08 0.95 -21.70
N PHE A 220 -7.76 0.89 -20.55
CA PHE A 220 -7.15 0.42 -19.30
C PHE A 220 -6.77 -1.07 -19.35
N ASP A 221 -7.51 -1.93 -20.04
CA ASP A 221 -7.25 -3.37 -20.05
C ASP A 221 -6.24 -3.81 -21.14
N ASN A 222 -6.13 -3.11 -22.28
CA ASN A 222 -5.42 -3.59 -23.48
C ASN A 222 -4.04 -2.94 -23.75
N ASN A 223 -3.26 -2.56 -22.73
CA ASN A 223 -1.88 -2.02 -22.90
C ASN A 223 -1.69 -0.69 -23.65
N ALA A 224 -2.73 0.11 -23.88
CA ALA A 224 -2.55 1.37 -24.59
C ALA A 224 -2.03 2.49 -23.67
N VAL A 225 -0.71 2.71 -23.67
CA VAL A 225 -0.13 4.06 -23.50
C VAL A 225 -0.74 5.06 -24.51
N ARG A 226 -1.39 4.55 -25.57
CA ARG A 226 -1.65 5.28 -26.81
C ARG A 226 -3.08 5.78 -27.06
N LEU A 227 -4.08 5.50 -26.22
CA LEU A 227 -5.45 5.97 -26.46
C LEU A 227 -5.85 7.22 -25.65
N TRP A 228 -5.13 7.55 -24.58
CA TRP A 228 -5.51 8.67 -23.72
C TRP A 228 -5.05 10.05 -24.23
N GLU A 229 -4.13 10.10 -25.20
CA GLU A 229 -3.80 11.34 -25.91
C GLU A 229 -4.76 11.65 -27.08
N GLU A 230 -5.47 10.64 -27.58
CA GLU A 230 -6.34 10.73 -28.77
C GLU A 230 -7.79 11.14 -28.43
N LEU A 231 -8.17 11.15 -27.15
CA LEU A 231 -9.49 11.59 -26.66
C LEU A 231 -9.57 13.10 -26.39
N LYS A 232 -8.72 13.90 -27.06
CA LYS A 232 -8.82 15.37 -27.12
C LYS A 232 -9.94 15.81 -28.06
#